data_AF-A0A3D9DVI5-F1
#
_entry.id   AF-A0A3D9DVI5-F1
#
_cell.length_a   1.000
_cell.length_b   1.000
_cell.length_c   1.000
_cell.angle_alpha   90.00
_cell.angle_beta   90.00
_cell.angle_gamma   90.00
#
_symmetry.space_group_name_H-M   'P 1'
#
loop_
_entity.id
_entity.type
_entity.pdbx_description
1 polymer ?
#
loop_
_entity_poly.entity_id
_entity_poly.type
_entity_poly.pdbx_seq_one_letter_code
_entity_poly.pdbx_strand_id
1 'polypeptide(L)'
;MTQHKTFRPTLLASAIALACAVSAGSALAADQSAETPEHLRGTITAVSDHGFSVESTRDGSTHEVRLSDDTRLAGVTPSSLDEIQEGTFIGTANAPGDNGQASTALEVVIFPESMKGTGEGDYPWDTPRGHDQAGQGGSGKMGGADGGSTMTNGTVSQSDDGKMGGASGGSSMTNGTVSQSSDGKMGGTGGGSTMTNGTVSQSDTKSGGDKGMMTLTVDYGDGSKQIMVPRDVPVVAVQKATMDDIREGEAVFVAGDLSTSPIQAKAVIVGIDGTIPPM
;
A
#
# COMPACT_ATOMS: atom_id res chain seq x y z
N MET A 1 -37.24 -51.02 -50.80
CA MET A 1 -38.02 -49.78 -50.71
C MET A 1 -37.20 -48.64 -51.26
N THR A 2 -37.75 -48.02 -52.30
CA THR A 2 -37.47 -46.68 -52.83
C THR A 2 -36.07 -46.34 -53.37
N GLN A 3 -36.04 -46.23 -54.70
CA GLN A 3 -34.99 -45.65 -55.54
C GLN A 3 -34.85 -44.13 -55.39
N HIS A 4 -33.66 -43.57 -55.71
CA HIS A 4 -33.37 -42.69 -56.86
C HIS A 4 -32.05 -41.92 -56.58
N LYS A 5 -30.93 -42.18 -57.27
CA LYS A 5 -30.53 -41.74 -58.63
C LYS A 5 -29.88 -40.32 -58.63
N THR A 6 -28.53 -40.33 -58.60
CA THR A 6 -27.53 -39.54 -59.36
C THR A 6 -27.85 -38.10 -59.82
N PHE A 7 -26.91 -37.15 -59.60
CA PHE A 7 -26.21 -36.36 -60.65
C PHE A 7 -25.10 -35.46 -60.02
N ARG A 8 -23.87 -35.57 -60.55
CA ARG A 8 -22.74 -34.59 -60.50
C ARG A 8 -22.78 -33.77 -61.83
N PRO A 9 -21.92 -32.79 -62.19
CA PRO A 9 -21.00 -31.86 -61.48
C PRO A 9 -21.11 -30.39 -62.02
N THR A 10 -20.17 -29.51 -61.63
CA THR A 10 -19.43 -28.51 -62.47
C THR A 10 -19.45 -27.05 -61.98
N LEU A 11 -18.23 -26.48 -62.00
CA LEU A 11 -17.74 -25.15 -61.62
C LEU A 11 -18.48 -23.94 -62.21
N LEU A 12 -18.46 -22.84 -61.46
CA LEU A 12 -18.22 -21.50 -62.04
C LEU A 12 -17.37 -20.66 -61.08
N ALA A 13 -16.26 -20.14 -61.60
CA ALA A 13 -15.37 -19.18 -60.95
C ALA A 13 -15.79 -17.75 -61.33
N SER A 14 -15.73 -16.80 -60.39
CA SER A 14 -15.35 -15.41 -60.68
C SER A 14 -15.06 -14.64 -59.39
N ALA A 15 -13.85 -14.08 -59.37
CA ALA A 15 -13.32 -13.18 -58.36
C ALA A 15 -13.75 -11.73 -58.65
N ILE A 16 -14.08 -10.96 -57.61
CA ILE A 16 -13.84 -9.52 -57.56
C ILE A 16 -13.36 -9.18 -56.16
N ALA A 17 -12.12 -8.66 -56.10
CA ALA A 17 -11.48 -8.14 -54.91
C ALA A 17 -12.19 -6.87 -54.41
N LEU A 18 -12.35 -6.73 -53.09
CA LEU A 18 -12.57 -5.42 -52.49
C LEU A 18 -11.89 -5.32 -51.12
N ALA A 19 -10.76 -4.60 -51.15
CA ALA A 19 -10.16 -3.78 -50.10
C ALA A 19 -9.89 -4.42 -48.72
N CYS A 20 -8.62 -4.79 -48.51
CA CYS A 20 -7.96 -4.72 -47.22
C CYS A 20 -8.03 -3.28 -46.68
N ALA A 21 -8.91 -3.02 -45.72
CA ALA A 21 -8.75 -1.91 -44.79
C ALA A 21 -8.22 -2.49 -43.47
N VAL A 22 -6.89 -2.46 -43.32
CA VAL A 22 -6.24 -2.54 -42.01
C VAL A 22 -6.72 -1.33 -41.22
N SER A 23 -7.76 -1.53 -40.41
CA SER A 23 -8.00 -0.65 -39.27
C SER A 23 -7.04 -1.11 -38.20
N ALA A 24 -5.86 -0.47 -38.17
CA ALA A 24 -5.02 -0.40 -36.99
C ALA A 24 -5.81 0.35 -35.92
N GLY A 25 -6.75 -0.34 -35.28
CA GLY A 25 -7.37 0.12 -34.05
C GLY A 25 -6.27 0.17 -33.01
N SER A 26 -5.87 1.38 -32.66
CA SER A 26 -4.95 1.61 -31.55
C SER A 26 -5.53 0.89 -30.34
N ALA A 27 -4.84 -0.15 -29.89
CA ALA A 27 -5.06 -0.69 -28.56
C ALA A 27 -4.70 0.44 -27.60
N LEU A 28 -5.70 1.16 -27.10
CA LEU A 28 -5.60 1.79 -25.80
C LEU A 28 -5.38 0.62 -24.86
N ALA A 29 -4.12 0.35 -24.53
CA ALA A 29 -3.80 -0.32 -23.30
C ALA A 29 -4.47 0.54 -22.23
N ALA A 30 -5.61 0.06 -21.72
CA ALA A 30 -6.12 0.54 -20.47
C ALA A 30 -4.94 0.37 -19.51
N ASP A 31 -4.41 1.51 -19.07
CA ASP A 31 -3.52 1.57 -17.93
C ASP A 31 -4.32 0.91 -16.81
N GLN A 32 -4.05 -0.37 -16.56
CA GLN A 32 -4.49 -1.02 -15.33
C GLN A 32 -3.69 -0.32 -14.26
N SER A 33 -4.20 0.84 -13.84
CA SER A 33 -3.90 1.40 -12.55
C SER A 33 -4.00 0.22 -11.61
N ALA A 34 -2.88 -0.12 -10.95
CA ALA A 34 -2.91 -1.11 -9.89
C ALA A 34 -3.92 -0.56 -8.88
N GLU A 35 -5.16 -1.04 -8.94
CA GLU A 35 -6.22 -0.58 -8.05
C GLU A 35 -5.74 -0.95 -6.66
N THR A 36 -5.57 0.06 -5.82
CA THR A 36 -5.33 -0.16 -4.40
C THR A 36 -6.44 -1.11 -3.91
N PRO A 37 -6.10 -2.29 -3.37
CA PRO A 37 -7.11 -3.25 -2.98
C PRO A 37 -8.13 -2.58 -2.07
N GLU A 38 -9.38 -2.50 -2.53
CA GLU A 38 -10.44 -1.91 -1.71
C GLU A 38 -10.87 -2.93 -0.65
N HIS A 39 -10.93 -2.47 0.60
CA HIS A 39 -11.40 -3.25 1.72
C HIS A 39 -12.72 -2.68 2.22
N LEU A 40 -13.61 -3.57 2.67
CA LEU A 40 -14.87 -3.15 3.27
C LEU A 40 -14.64 -2.82 4.75
N ARG A 41 -14.94 -1.58 5.12
CA ARG A 41 -14.84 -1.10 6.50
C ARG A 41 -16.18 -0.54 6.94
N GLY A 42 -16.66 -0.95 8.10
CA GLY A 42 -18.02 -0.59 8.49
C GLY A 42 -18.43 -0.98 9.88
N THR A 43 -19.73 -0.82 10.14
CA THR A 43 -20.38 -1.29 11.37
C THR A 43 -21.23 -2.50 11.02
N ILE A 44 -21.16 -3.55 11.83
CA ILE A 44 -22.01 -4.73 11.65
C ILE A 44 -23.45 -4.35 12.00
N THR A 45 -24.38 -4.54 11.07
CA THR A 45 -25.80 -4.17 11.23
C THR A 45 -26.72 -5.37 11.44
N ALA A 46 -26.27 -6.58 11.10
CA ALA A 46 -27.01 -7.82 11.34
C ALA A 46 -26.04 -9.01 11.33
N VAL A 47 -26.34 -10.05 12.12
CA VAL A 47 -25.54 -11.29 12.17
C VAL A 47 -26.42 -12.48 11.81
N SER A 48 -25.84 -13.44 11.10
CA SER A 48 -26.47 -14.70 10.69
C SER A 48 -25.53 -15.88 10.96
N ASP A 49 -26.04 -17.11 10.84
CA ASP A 49 -25.27 -18.34 11.08
C ASP A 49 -24.02 -18.48 10.17
N HIS A 50 -23.98 -17.77 9.04
CA HIS A 50 -22.95 -17.94 8.00
C HIS A 50 -22.32 -16.63 7.54
N GLY A 51 -22.51 -15.53 8.28
CA GLY A 51 -22.10 -14.21 7.82
C GLY A 51 -22.79 -13.07 8.56
N PHE A 52 -22.63 -11.87 8.05
CA PHE A 52 -23.18 -10.66 8.66
C PHE A 52 -23.37 -9.56 7.60
N SER A 53 -24.16 -8.55 7.94
CA SER A 53 -24.32 -7.34 7.13
C SER A 53 -23.47 -6.22 7.70
N VAL A 54 -22.91 -5.39 6.83
CA VAL A 54 -22.03 -4.27 7.19
C VAL A 54 -22.55 -2.99 6.55
N GLU A 55 -22.76 -1.94 7.33
CA GLU A 55 -22.89 -0.58 6.80
C GLU A 55 -21.51 0.02 6.57
N SER A 56 -21.19 0.31 5.31
CA SER A 56 -19.91 0.85 4.87
C SER A 56 -19.69 2.27 5.40
N THR A 57 -18.54 2.49 6.02
CA THR A 57 -18.10 3.83 6.46
C THR A 57 -17.75 4.76 5.29
N ARG A 58 -17.56 4.22 4.07
CA ARG A 58 -17.16 4.99 2.90
C ARG A 58 -18.35 5.70 2.24
N ASP A 59 -19.49 5.02 2.15
CA ASP A 59 -20.64 5.48 1.37
C ASP A 59 -22.00 5.22 2.04
N GLY A 60 -22.02 4.61 3.23
CA GLY A 60 -23.25 4.27 3.96
C GLY A 60 -24.05 3.12 3.35
N SER A 61 -23.54 2.45 2.32
CA SER A 61 -24.23 1.32 1.71
C SER A 61 -24.12 0.07 2.57
N THR A 62 -25.13 -0.80 2.52
CA THR A 62 -25.12 -2.06 3.26
C THR A 62 -24.63 -3.20 2.36
N HIS A 63 -23.63 -3.93 2.82
CA HIS A 63 -23.07 -5.11 2.16
C HIS A 63 -23.34 -6.37 2.98
N GLU A 64 -23.71 -7.46 2.31
CA GLU A 64 -23.73 -8.78 2.92
C GLU A 64 -22.34 -9.43 2.82
N VAL A 65 -21.85 -9.97 3.91
CA VAL A 65 -20.57 -10.66 4.03
C VAL A 65 -20.84 -12.11 4.38
N ARG A 66 -20.19 -13.03 3.67
CA ARG A 66 -20.30 -14.47 3.89
C ARG A 66 -18.96 -15.05 4.34
N LEU A 67 -19.04 -15.89 5.37
CA LEU A 67 -17.91 -16.58 5.96
C LEU A 67 -17.83 -18.02 5.44
N SER A 68 -16.62 -18.53 5.32
CA SER A 68 -16.32 -19.93 5.06
C SER A 68 -15.31 -20.46 6.08
N ASP A 69 -15.05 -21.78 6.05
CA ASP A 69 -14.03 -22.41 6.89
C ASP A 69 -12.60 -21.90 6.59
N ASP A 70 -12.41 -21.26 5.42
CA ASP A 70 -11.14 -20.64 5.01
C ASP A 70 -11.03 -19.17 5.46
N THR A 71 -12.12 -18.57 5.96
CA THR A 71 -12.10 -17.18 6.41
C THR A 71 -11.23 -17.05 7.66
N ARG A 72 -10.19 -16.22 7.59
CA ARG A 72 -9.37 -15.89 8.76
C ARG A 72 -10.10 -14.87 9.62
N LEU A 73 -10.41 -15.23 10.86
CA LEU A 73 -11.08 -14.37 11.81
C LEU A 73 -10.10 -13.92 12.91
N ALA A 74 -10.02 -12.61 13.11
CA ALA A 74 -9.22 -11.98 14.16
C ALA A 74 -10.02 -10.88 14.86
N GLY A 75 -9.63 -10.57 16.08
CA GLY A 75 -10.18 -9.48 16.87
C GLY A 75 -9.10 -8.45 17.14
N VAL A 76 -9.49 -7.21 17.36
CA VAL A 76 -8.57 -6.17 17.84
C VAL A 76 -9.09 -5.51 19.09
N THR A 77 -8.15 -5.16 19.98
CA THR A 77 -8.41 -4.45 21.24
C THR A 77 -7.51 -3.23 21.33
N PRO A 78 -7.83 -2.24 22.19
CA PRO A 78 -6.98 -1.07 22.34
C PRO A 78 -5.61 -1.47 22.90
N SER A 79 -4.56 -0.84 22.40
CA SER A 79 -3.19 -1.02 22.87
C SER A 79 -2.47 0.33 22.93
N SER A 80 -1.14 0.31 23.06
CA SER A 80 -0.35 1.53 23.20
C SER A 80 1.04 1.39 22.58
N LEU A 81 1.66 2.53 22.27
CA LEU A 81 3.04 2.58 21.77
C LEU A 81 4.06 2.03 22.77
N ASP A 82 3.72 1.98 24.07
CA ASP A 82 4.62 1.45 25.10
C ASP A 82 4.82 -0.07 24.98
N GLU A 83 3.90 -0.77 24.31
CA GLU A 83 4.02 -2.20 23.99
C GLU A 83 4.92 -2.47 22.78
N ILE A 84 5.34 -1.43 22.05
CA ILE A 84 6.18 -1.55 20.86
C ILE A 84 7.65 -1.49 21.26
N GLN A 85 8.33 -2.62 21.12
CA GLN A 85 9.75 -2.80 21.41
C GLN A 85 10.48 -3.34 20.19
N GLU A 86 11.81 -3.31 20.21
CA GLU A 86 12.62 -4.06 19.23
C GLU A 86 12.21 -5.54 19.23
N GLY A 87 12.03 -6.11 18.04
CA GLY A 87 11.52 -7.47 17.84
C GLY A 87 9.99 -7.59 17.79
N THR A 88 9.24 -6.51 18.04
CA THR A 88 7.76 -6.52 17.92
C THR A 88 7.34 -6.58 16.46
N PHE A 89 6.39 -7.45 16.13
CA PHE A 89 5.82 -7.51 14.79
C PHE A 89 4.62 -6.58 14.70
N ILE A 90 4.69 -5.61 13.78
CA ILE A 90 3.67 -4.58 13.64
C ILE A 90 3.21 -4.45 12.20
N GLY A 91 2.00 -3.90 12.03
CA GLY A 91 1.51 -3.33 10.78
C GLY A 91 1.29 -1.84 10.96
N THR A 92 1.73 -1.01 10.02
CA THR A 92 1.52 0.45 10.06
C THR A 92 0.89 0.95 8.78
N ALA A 93 -0.31 1.51 8.87
CA ALA A 93 -0.93 2.20 7.75
C ALA A 93 -0.25 3.57 7.65
N ASN A 94 0.26 3.91 6.48
CA ASN A 94 1.28 4.94 6.30
C ASN A 94 0.85 5.94 5.24
N ALA A 95 0.79 7.21 5.62
CA ALA A 95 0.78 8.31 4.66
C ALA A 95 2.20 8.51 4.09
N PRO A 96 2.33 8.84 2.79
CA PRO A 96 3.62 9.18 2.21
C PRO A 96 4.22 10.41 2.92
N GLY A 97 5.53 10.41 3.14
CA GLY A 97 6.23 11.58 3.66
C GLY A 97 6.41 12.66 2.58
N ASP A 98 6.37 13.93 3.00
CA ASP A 98 6.63 15.05 2.09
C ASP A 98 8.10 15.18 1.74
N ASN A 99 8.44 15.51 0.49
CA ASN A 99 9.79 15.93 0.08
C ASN A 99 10.92 14.95 0.50
N GLY A 100 10.66 13.64 0.42
CA GLY A 100 11.64 12.60 0.78
C GLY A 100 11.76 12.33 2.28
N GLN A 101 10.87 12.89 3.10
CA GLN A 101 10.73 12.51 4.51
C GLN A 101 10.20 11.08 4.64
N ALA A 102 10.47 10.48 5.80
CA ALA A 102 9.90 9.19 6.17
C ALA A 102 8.36 9.24 6.17
N SER A 103 7.74 8.09 5.86
CA SER A 103 6.29 7.92 5.94
C SER A 103 5.79 8.19 7.36
N THR A 104 4.57 8.70 7.48
CA THR A 104 3.92 8.92 8.78
C THR A 104 2.85 7.86 9.03
N ALA A 105 2.94 7.17 10.16
CA ALA A 105 1.94 6.21 10.59
C ALA A 105 0.63 6.93 10.93
N LEU A 106 -0.44 6.46 10.31
CA LEU A 106 -1.83 6.82 10.59
C LEU A 106 -2.43 5.91 11.66
N GLU A 107 -1.96 4.67 11.72
CA GLU A 107 -2.36 3.66 12.69
C GLU A 107 -1.27 2.61 12.86
N VAL A 108 -1.21 1.99 14.04
CA VAL A 108 -0.31 0.88 14.34
C VAL A 108 -1.07 -0.33 14.88
N VAL A 109 -0.76 -1.49 14.32
CA VAL A 109 -1.31 -2.80 14.68
C VAL A 109 -0.20 -3.62 15.29
N ILE A 110 -0.38 -4.11 16.50
CA ILE A 110 0.54 -5.04 17.15
C ILE A 110 0.02 -6.46 16.94
N PHE A 111 0.85 -7.30 16.33
CA PHE A 111 0.53 -8.70 16.12
C PHE A 111 1.17 -9.58 17.21
N PRO A 112 0.50 -10.67 17.62
CA PRO A 112 1.12 -11.65 18.51
C PRO A 112 2.33 -12.30 17.82
N GLU A 113 3.33 -12.73 18.59
CA GLU A 113 4.54 -13.33 18.01
C GLU A 113 4.27 -14.54 17.11
N SER A 114 3.22 -15.31 17.39
CA SER A 114 2.79 -16.45 16.57
C SER A 114 2.35 -16.05 15.15
N MET A 115 2.15 -14.75 14.89
CA MET A 115 1.79 -14.20 13.59
C MET A 115 2.97 -13.51 12.89
N LYS A 116 4.19 -13.55 13.43
CA LYS A 116 5.39 -13.05 12.74
C LYS A 116 5.51 -13.62 11.33
N GLY A 117 5.80 -12.76 10.36
CA GLY A 117 5.85 -13.09 8.93
C GLY A 117 4.49 -13.10 8.22
N THR A 118 3.38 -12.90 8.94
CA THR A 118 2.06 -12.84 8.30
C THR A 118 1.91 -11.54 7.52
N GLY A 119 1.76 -11.66 6.20
CA GLY A 119 1.54 -10.51 5.31
C GLY A 119 2.68 -9.49 5.37
N GLU A 120 3.89 -9.96 5.66
CA GLU A 120 5.11 -9.15 5.71
C GLU A 120 5.36 -8.47 4.36
N GLY A 121 5.81 -7.22 4.38
CA GLY A 121 6.11 -6.43 3.19
C GLY A 121 5.64 -4.98 3.29
N ASP A 122 5.78 -4.26 2.19
CA ASP A 122 5.29 -2.90 1.99
C ASP A 122 4.47 -2.81 0.71
N TYR A 123 3.19 -2.47 0.82
CA TYR A 123 2.26 -2.49 -0.30
C TYR A 123 1.26 -1.32 -0.29
N PRO A 124 0.69 -0.95 -1.44
CA PRO A 124 -0.36 0.07 -1.51
C PRO A 124 -1.54 -0.26 -0.59
N TRP A 125 -2.12 0.76 0.06
CA TRP A 125 -3.22 0.62 1.02
C TRP A 125 -4.31 1.69 0.83
N ASP A 126 -5.56 1.30 0.99
CA ASP A 126 -6.74 2.14 0.78
C ASP A 126 -7.13 2.86 2.08
N THR A 127 -6.68 4.11 2.28
CA THR A 127 -7.05 4.86 3.49
C THR A 127 -8.39 5.58 3.32
N PRO A 128 -9.25 5.69 4.38
CA PRO A 128 -10.58 6.33 4.29
C PRO A 128 -10.60 7.83 3.94
N ARG A 129 -9.45 8.52 3.85
CA ARG A 129 -9.40 9.97 3.61
C ARG A 129 -8.35 10.33 2.55
N GLY A 130 -8.81 10.49 1.32
CA GLY A 130 -8.50 11.66 0.48
C GLY A 130 -7.04 12.07 0.25
N HIS A 131 -6.06 11.17 0.38
CA HIS A 131 -4.71 11.41 -0.14
C HIS A 131 -4.57 10.99 -1.62
N ASP A 132 -5.66 10.49 -2.20
CA ASP A 132 -5.79 10.27 -3.63
C ASP A 132 -6.31 11.58 -4.25
N GLN A 133 -5.48 12.21 -5.08
CA GLN A 133 -5.70 13.49 -5.79
C GLN A 133 -5.23 14.78 -5.11
N ALA A 134 -3.91 14.97 -5.09
CA ALA A 134 -3.32 16.25 -5.52
C ALA A 134 -2.51 16.08 -6.82
N GLY A 135 -3.01 15.25 -7.74
CA GLY A 135 -2.64 15.31 -9.15
C GLY A 135 -3.39 16.48 -9.78
N GLN A 136 -2.73 17.63 -9.85
CA GLN A 136 -3.26 18.88 -10.37
C GLN A 136 -3.84 18.70 -11.79
N GLY A 137 -5.15 18.52 -11.88
CA GLY A 137 -5.96 18.75 -13.08
C GLY A 137 -5.98 20.23 -13.42
N GLY A 138 -4.82 20.79 -13.77
CA GLY A 138 -4.70 22.14 -14.29
C GLY A 138 -4.88 22.10 -15.79
N SER A 139 -6.06 22.49 -16.29
CA SER A 139 -6.27 22.89 -17.67
C SER A 139 -5.42 24.14 -17.98
N GLY A 140 -4.13 23.93 -18.23
CA GLY A 140 -3.13 24.94 -18.54
C GLY A 140 -2.68 24.82 -19.99
N LYS A 141 -3.37 25.57 -20.85
CA LYS A 141 -2.95 26.13 -22.14
C LYS A 141 -1.55 25.74 -22.65
N MET A 142 -1.53 25.13 -23.84
CA MET A 142 -0.37 24.85 -24.68
C MET A 142 0.65 25.99 -24.75
N GLY A 143 1.93 25.66 -24.69
CA GLY A 143 3.00 26.55 -25.13
C GLY A 143 4.39 25.95 -24.98
N GLY A 144 5.03 25.67 -26.11
CA GLY A 144 6.49 25.77 -26.25
C GLY A 144 7.26 24.46 -26.18
N ALA A 145 7.85 24.10 -27.32
CA ALA A 145 8.84 23.07 -27.48
C ALA A 145 10.13 23.38 -26.70
N ASP A 146 10.84 22.33 -26.27
CA ASP A 146 12.17 21.98 -26.80
C ASP A 146 12.84 20.94 -25.89
N GLY A 147 13.52 19.99 -26.53
CA GLY A 147 14.09 18.82 -25.89
C GLY A 147 15.33 19.08 -25.04
N GLY A 148 15.72 18.05 -24.29
CA GLY A 148 17.01 18.03 -23.63
C GLY A 148 17.16 16.89 -22.62
N SER A 149 17.36 15.67 -23.12
CA SER A 149 18.08 14.67 -22.32
C SER A 149 19.54 15.10 -22.26
N THR A 150 20.05 15.47 -21.09
CA THR A 150 21.50 15.49 -20.84
C THR A 150 21.79 15.19 -19.37
N MET A 151 22.29 13.99 -19.13
CA MET A 151 23.17 13.70 -18.01
C MET A 151 24.58 14.13 -18.43
N THR A 152 25.28 14.91 -17.60
CA THR A 152 26.74 14.98 -17.64
C THR A 152 27.32 15.07 -16.23
N ASN A 153 28.20 14.11 -15.95
CA ASN A 153 29.05 14.00 -14.77
C ASN A 153 30.40 14.69 -15.05
N GLY A 154 30.81 15.60 -14.16
CA GLY A 154 32.20 15.96 -13.88
C GLY A 154 32.97 16.86 -14.85
N THR A 155 33.54 17.97 -14.33
CA THR A 155 35.00 18.20 -14.29
C THR A 155 35.30 19.33 -13.27
N VAL A 156 36.18 19.04 -12.31
CA VAL A 156 36.78 20.02 -11.40
C VAL A 156 37.91 20.74 -12.14
N SER A 157 37.89 22.08 -12.15
CA SER A 157 39.04 22.87 -12.59
C SER A 157 39.68 23.56 -11.38
N GLN A 158 40.89 23.12 -11.05
CA GLN A 158 41.89 23.93 -10.36
C GLN A 158 43.04 24.20 -11.33
N SER A 159 43.36 25.48 -11.52
CA SER A 159 44.63 25.97 -12.04
C SER A 159 44.71 27.47 -11.72
N ASP A 160 45.48 27.82 -10.69
CA ASP A 160 46.73 28.58 -10.83
C ASP A 160 47.19 29.27 -9.52
N ASP A 161 48.42 28.88 -9.15
CA ASP A 161 49.55 29.59 -8.52
C ASP A 161 49.35 30.91 -7.77
N GLY A 162 49.76 30.93 -6.49
CA GLY A 162 49.89 32.18 -5.72
C GLY A 162 50.38 32.12 -4.26
N LYS A 163 51.50 31.46 -3.97
CA LYS A 163 52.54 31.83 -2.97
C LYS A 163 52.16 32.21 -1.49
N MET A 164 52.61 31.33 -0.57
CA MET A 164 53.22 31.52 0.77
C MET A 164 52.38 31.80 2.03
N GLY A 165 52.54 30.91 3.04
CA GLY A 165 52.63 31.31 4.45
C GLY A 165 52.18 30.28 5.51
N GLY A 166 53.13 29.50 6.05
CA GLY A 166 53.23 29.25 7.50
C GLY A 166 52.38 28.17 8.20
N ALA A 167 53.10 27.18 8.74
CA ALA A 167 52.88 26.48 10.02
C ALA A 167 51.73 25.45 10.18
N SER A 168 52.13 24.18 10.16
CA SER A 168 51.89 23.17 11.22
C SER A 168 50.55 23.20 11.98
N GLY A 169 49.65 22.27 11.63
CA GLY A 169 48.55 21.83 12.49
C GLY A 169 47.96 20.53 11.94
N GLY A 170 48.28 19.40 12.57
CA GLY A 170 47.93 18.07 12.09
C GLY A 170 46.43 17.85 11.89
N SER A 171 46.09 17.18 10.79
CA SER A 171 44.75 16.70 10.49
C SER A 171 44.26 15.77 11.60
N SER A 172 43.24 16.20 12.33
CA SER A 172 42.36 15.33 13.11
C SER A 172 40.94 15.57 12.63
N MET A 173 40.56 14.88 11.55
CA MET A 173 39.16 14.61 11.29
C MET A 173 38.90 13.26 11.93
N THR A 174 38.24 13.27 13.09
CA THR A 174 37.75 12.04 13.71
C THR A 174 36.74 11.43 12.74
N ASN A 175 37.11 10.29 12.15
CA ASN A 175 36.23 9.40 11.42
C ASN A 175 35.17 8.87 12.39
N GLY A 176 34.15 9.68 12.68
CA GLY A 176 32.88 9.16 13.15
C GLY A 176 32.31 8.39 11.97
N THR A 177 32.29 7.07 12.08
CA THR A 177 31.57 6.19 11.16
C THR A 177 30.11 6.65 11.13
N VAL A 178 29.78 7.53 10.18
CA VAL A 178 28.42 7.59 9.67
C VAL A 178 28.28 6.28 8.94
N SER A 179 27.66 5.29 9.59
CA SER A 179 27.12 4.15 8.88
C SER A 179 26.14 4.75 7.88
N GLN A 180 26.62 4.94 6.66
CA GLN A 180 25.82 5.36 5.53
C GLN A 180 24.66 4.40 5.49
N SER A 181 23.46 4.95 5.68
CA SER A 181 22.20 4.31 5.34
C SER A 181 22.37 3.81 3.91
N SER A 182 22.65 2.51 3.79
CA SER A 182 22.81 1.83 2.52
C SER A 182 21.60 2.14 1.67
N ASP A 183 21.84 2.43 0.40
CA ASP A 183 20.91 2.77 -0.67
C ASP A 183 19.60 1.94 -0.64
N GLY A 184 18.74 2.27 0.33
CA GLY A 184 17.36 1.85 0.36
C GLY A 184 16.74 2.55 -0.82
N LYS A 185 16.54 1.77 -1.89
CA LYS A 185 15.60 2.07 -2.96
C LYS A 185 14.48 2.92 -2.36
N MET A 186 14.49 4.23 -2.62
CA MET A 186 13.41 5.12 -2.22
C MET A 186 12.15 4.57 -2.88
N GLY A 187 11.43 3.75 -2.12
CA GLY A 187 10.27 3.02 -2.60
C GLY A 187 9.12 4.01 -2.75
N GLY A 188 8.60 4.09 -3.97
CA GLY A 188 7.27 4.64 -4.23
C GLY A 188 7.26 5.83 -5.19
N THR A 189 7.29 5.55 -6.49
CA THR A 189 6.57 6.40 -7.45
C THR A 189 5.07 6.19 -7.20
N GLY A 190 4.40 7.16 -6.58
CA GLY A 190 2.92 7.20 -6.46
C GLY A 190 2.47 7.70 -5.09
N GLY A 191 1.87 8.89 -5.04
CA GLY A 191 1.46 9.59 -3.80
C GLY A 191 0.26 8.99 -3.06
N GLY A 192 0.16 7.65 -2.97
CA GLY A 192 -0.87 6.94 -2.22
C GLY A 192 -0.38 6.41 -0.87
N SER A 193 -1.31 6.04 -0.01
CA SER A 193 -1.02 5.40 1.28
C SER A 193 -0.48 3.99 1.11
N THR A 194 0.27 3.51 2.10
CA THR A 194 0.87 2.16 2.12
C THR A 194 0.57 1.45 3.43
N MET A 195 0.62 0.12 3.44
CA MET A 195 0.59 -0.72 4.63
C MET A 195 1.93 -1.44 4.71
N THR A 196 2.66 -1.20 5.79
CA THR A 196 3.95 -1.85 6.05
C THR A 196 3.80 -2.82 7.20
N ASN A 197 4.06 -4.10 6.96
CA ASN A 197 4.05 -5.15 7.97
C ASN A 197 5.45 -5.72 8.15
N GLY A 198 5.96 -5.73 9.37
CA GLY A 198 7.31 -6.16 9.64
C GLY A 198 7.69 -6.16 11.11
N THR A 199 8.94 -6.52 11.38
CA THR A 199 9.53 -6.52 12.71
C THR A 199 10.22 -5.18 13.00
N VAL A 200 9.95 -4.57 14.14
CA VAL A 200 10.67 -3.38 14.59
C VAL A 200 12.12 -3.74 14.88
N SER A 201 13.05 -3.22 14.08
CA SER A 201 14.49 -3.43 14.26
C SER A 201 15.16 -2.31 15.06
N GLN A 202 14.53 -1.14 15.13
CA GLN A 202 14.98 -0.04 15.96
C GLN A 202 13.80 0.86 16.34
N SER A 203 13.81 1.36 17.58
CA SER A 203 12.87 2.39 18.04
C SER A 203 13.63 3.57 18.64
N ASP A 204 13.55 4.71 17.97
CA ASP A 204 14.18 5.95 18.42
C ASP A 204 13.13 6.86 19.05
N THR A 205 12.99 6.73 20.37
CA THR A 205 12.13 7.61 21.17
C THR A 205 12.67 9.03 21.31
N LYS A 206 13.90 9.28 20.82
CA LYS A 206 14.68 10.53 20.98
C LYS A 206 14.91 11.29 19.67
N SER A 207 14.55 10.73 18.51
CA SER A 207 14.82 11.39 17.22
C SER A 207 13.70 12.38 16.88
N GLY A 208 13.75 13.54 17.52
CA GLY A 208 12.77 14.59 17.31
C GLY A 208 12.79 15.55 18.47
N GLY A 209 13.86 16.33 18.58
CA GLY A 209 14.13 17.29 19.67
C GLY A 209 13.12 18.42 19.87
N ASP A 210 11.84 18.25 19.49
CA ASP A 210 10.71 19.07 20.01
C ASP A 210 9.28 18.63 19.56
N LYS A 211 9.03 17.43 18.99
CA LYS A 211 7.80 17.22 18.17
C LYS A 211 6.83 16.09 18.51
N GLY A 212 6.95 15.39 19.64
CA GLY A 212 5.93 14.41 20.03
C GLY A 212 5.73 13.26 19.02
N MET A 213 6.79 12.91 18.28
CA MET A 213 6.83 11.78 17.34
C MET A 213 7.89 10.77 17.82
N MET A 214 7.74 9.52 17.44
CA MET A 214 8.71 8.44 17.61
C MET A 214 9.09 7.89 16.24
N THR A 215 10.35 7.53 16.01
CA THR A 215 10.75 6.89 14.75
C THR A 215 10.92 5.40 14.95
N LEU A 216 10.25 4.61 14.10
CA LEU A 216 10.42 3.17 14.00
C LEU A 216 11.17 2.82 12.73
N THR A 217 12.17 1.95 12.84
CA THR A 217 12.70 1.21 11.70
C THR A 217 12.03 -0.15 11.68
N VAL A 218 11.30 -0.43 10.61
CA VAL A 218 10.58 -1.69 10.41
C VAL A 218 11.26 -2.49 9.31
N ASP A 219 11.71 -3.69 9.66
CA ASP A 219 12.21 -4.71 8.74
C ASP A 219 11.04 -5.55 8.26
N TYR A 220 10.75 -5.51 6.97
CA TYR A 220 9.66 -6.25 6.33
C TYR A 220 10.20 -7.34 5.38
N GLY A 221 11.36 -7.90 5.71
CA GLY A 221 11.91 -9.10 5.09
C GLY A 221 12.73 -8.83 3.83
N ASP A 222 12.11 -8.26 2.81
CA ASP A 222 12.78 -7.89 1.55
C ASP A 222 13.29 -6.43 1.54
N GLY A 223 13.08 -5.70 2.63
CA GLY A 223 13.54 -4.34 2.83
C GLY A 223 13.29 -3.82 4.23
N SER A 224 13.61 -2.54 4.43
CA SER A 224 13.31 -1.84 5.68
C SER A 224 12.84 -0.42 5.41
N LYS A 225 11.99 0.11 6.29
CA LYS A 225 11.42 1.46 6.18
C LYS A 225 11.50 2.17 7.51
N GLN A 226 11.90 3.44 7.49
CA GLN A 226 11.73 4.35 8.61
C GLN A 226 10.34 4.96 8.57
N ILE A 227 9.67 4.95 9.71
CA ILE A 227 8.28 5.39 9.88
C ILE A 227 8.23 6.34 11.06
N MET A 228 7.69 7.53 10.83
CA MET A 228 7.39 8.51 11.87
C MET A 228 6.04 8.19 12.49
N VAL A 229 5.99 8.03 13.79
CA VAL A 229 4.81 7.58 14.54
C VAL A 229 4.39 8.69 15.51
N PRO A 230 3.24 9.35 15.28
CA PRO A 230 2.67 10.29 16.26
C PRO A 230 2.42 9.63 17.60
N ARG A 231 2.63 10.35 18.70
CA ARG A 231 2.38 9.81 20.05
C ARG A 231 0.91 9.55 20.35
N ASP A 232 0.01 10.19 19.62
CA ASP A 232 -1.45 10.05 19.69
C ASP A 232 -2.01 9.14 18.58
N VAL A 233 -1.14 8.47 17.81
CA VAL A 233 -1.58 7.51 16.80
C VAL A 233 -2.42 6.40 17.46
N PRO A 234 -3.54 5.98 16.84
CA PRO A 234 -4.25 4.79 17.29
C PRO A 234 -3.33 3.57 17.26
N VAL A 235 -3.36 2.80 18.37
CA VAL A 235 -2.65 1.53 18.47
C VAL A 235 -3.62 0.46 18.91
N VAL A 236 -3.65 -0.64 18.18
CA VAL A 236 -4.47 -1.80 18.49
C VAL A 236 -3.63 -3.07 18.56
N ALA A 237 -4.07 -4.04 19.34
CA ALA A 237 -3.44 -5.35 19.41
C ALA A 237 -4.38 -6.42 18.84
N VAL A 238 -3.83 -7.27 17.97
CA VAL A 238 -4.54 -8.42 17.39
C VAL A 238 -4.63 -9.54 18.40
N GLN A 239 -5.83 -10.09 18.55
CA GLN A 239 -6.10 -11.29 19.31
C GLN A 239 -6.91 -12.29 18.49
N LYS A 240 -6.99 -13.52 18.99
CA LYS A 240 -7.88 -14.54 18.43
C LYS A 240 -9.33 -14.08 18.64
N ALA A 241 -10.14 -14.16 17.58
CA ALA A 241 -11.58 -13.97 17.66
C ALA A 241 -12.34 -15.24 17.25
N THR A 242 -13.62 -15.24 17.57
CA THR A 242 -14.59 -16.29 17.31
C THR A 242 -15.87 -15.68 16.73
N MET A 243 -16.78 -16.51 16.23
CA MET A 243 -18.10 -16.04 15.77
C MET A 243 -18.88 -15.28 16.85
N ASP A 244 -18.64 -15.59 18.13
CA ASP A 244 -19.29 -14.91 19.26
C ASP A 244 -18.85 -13.44 19.41
N ASP A 245 -17.74 -13.05 18.78
CA ASP A 245 -17.23 -11.67 18.77
C ASP A 245 -17.82 -10.85 17.61
N ILE A 246 -18.45 -11.50 16.63
CA ILE A 246 -19.17 -10.83 15.54
C ILE A 246 -20.56 -10.46 16.04
N ARG A 247 -20.73 -9.20 16.47
CA ARG A 247 -21.98 -8.70 17.04
C ARG A 247 -22.44 -7.45 16.31
N GLU A 248 -23.75 -7.26 16.29
CA GLU A 248 -24.35 -6.02 15.81
C GLU A 248 -23.81 -4.83 16.61
N GLY A 249 -23.45 -3.75 15.90
CA GLY A 249 -22.85 -2.54 16.45
C GLY A 249 -21.32 -2.53 16.49
N GLU A 250 -20.64 -3.68 16.33
CA GLU A 250 -19.18 -3.73 16.33
C GLU A 250 -18.60 -3.20 15.00
N ALA A 251 -17.46 -2.51 15.10
CA ALA A 251 -16.70 -2.09 13.94
C ALA A 251 -15.99 -3.28 13.30
N VAL A 252 -15.88 -3.29 11.97
CA VAL A 252 -15.30 -4.42 11.23
C VAL A 252 -14.51 -3.96 10.02
N PHE A 253 -13.41 -4.67 9.77
CA PHE A 253 -12.65 -4.65 8.53
C PHE A 253 -12.78 -6.01 7.84
N VAL A 254 -13.10 -6.00 6.54
CA VAL A 254 -13.29 -7.20 5.72
C VAL A 254 -12.43 -7.11 4.46
N ALA A 255 -11.52 -8.07 4.32
CA ALA A 255 -10.82 -8.33 3.07
C ALA A 255 -11.50 -9.48 2.32
N GLY A 256 -11.94 -9.21 1.09
CA GLY A 256 -12.68 -10.16 0.27
C GLY A 256 -12.82 -9.68 -1.17
N ASP A 257 -13.60 -10.40 -1.97
CA ASP A 257 -13.96 -9.95 -3.31
C ASP A 257 -15.18 -9.02 -3.26
N LEU A 258 -14.93 -7.70 -3.23
CA LEU A 258 -15.98 -6.68 -3.15
C LEU A 258 -16.83 -6.58 -4.43
N SER A 259 -16.46 -7.26 -5.52
CA SER A 259 -17.28 -7.33 -6.73
C SER A 259 -18.44 -8.33 -6.62
N THR A 260 -18.48 -9.12 -5.53
CA THR A 260 -19.49 -10.15 -5.28
C THR A 260 -20.49 -9.72 -4.20
N SER A 261 -21.72 -10.21 -4.30
CA SER A 261 -22.77 -10.05 -3.29
C SER A 261 -23.45 -11.40 -3.06
N PRO A 262 -23.32 -12.03 -1.87
CA PRO A 262 -22.56 -11.57 -0.72
C PRO A 262 -21.04 -11.58 -0.97
N ILE A 263 -20.31 -10.70 -0.27
CA ILE A 263 -18.85 -10.63 -0.29
C ILE A 263 -18.29 -11.89 0.35
N GLN A 264 -17.48 -12.63 -0.40
CA GLN A 264 -16.78 -13.81 0.11
C GLN A 264 -15.54 -13.37 0.90
N ALA A 265 -15.61 -13.41 2.24
CA ALA A 265 -14.55 -12.91 3.10
C ALA A 265 -13.35 -13.86 3.13
N LYS A 266 -12.15 -13.32 2.86
CA LYS A 266 -10.86 -13.99 3.06
C LYS A 266 -10.30 -13.73 4.46
N ALA A 267 -10.51 -12.52 4.97
CA ALA A 267 -10.17 -12.15 6.33
C ALA A 267 -11.22 -11.19 6.90
N VAL A 268 -11.51 -11.35 8.19
CA VAL A 268 -12.37 -10.47 8.98
C VAL A 268 -11.62 -10.10 10.24
N ILE A 269 -11.53 -8.80 10.50
CA ILE A 269 -11.00 -8.24 11.73
C ILE A 269 -12.12 -7.47 12.42
N VAL A 270 -12.56 -7.95 13.57
CA VAL A 270 -13.63 -7.32 14.35
C VAL A 270 -13.06 -6.50 15.50
N GLY A 271 -13.65 -5.33 15.71
CA GLY A 271 -13.41 -4.50 16.87
C GLY A 271 -13.99 -5.14 18.12
N ILE A 272 -13.20 -5.24 19.19
CA ILE A 272 -13.65 -5.74 20.48
C ILE A 272 -13.62 -4.59 21.49
N ASP A 273 -14.61 -4.54 22.38
CA ASP A 273 -14.78 -3.48 23.38
C ASP A 273 -14.90 -2.08 22.75
N GLY A 274 -15.54 -1.98 21.58
CA GLY A 274 -15.70 -0.72 20.84
C GLY A 274 -14.44 -0.23 20.12
N THR A 275 -13.40 -1.07 20.03
CA THR A 275 -12.20 -0.78 19.24
C THR A 275 -12.58 -0.67 17.76
N ILE A 276 -12.01 0.30 17.05
CA ILE A 276 -12.18 0.41 15.60
C ILE A 276 -10.98 -0.30 14.96
N PRO A 277 -11.20 -1.32 14.11
CA PRO A 277 -10.12 -1.98 13.41
C PRO A 277 -9.35 -1.05 12.49
N PRO A 278 -8.11 -1.43 12.15
CA PRO A 278 -7.29 -0.62 11.30
C PRO A 278 -7.93 -0.34 9.96
N MET A 279 -8.02 0.96 9.66
CA MET A 279 -8.69 1.45 8.46
C MET A 279 -7.68 1.57 7.34
#